data_AF-A0A3A0DAR9-F1
#
_entry.id   AF-A0A3A0DAR9-F1
#
_cell.length_a   1.000
_cell.length_b   1.000
_cell.length_c   1.000
_cell.angle_alpha   90.00
_cell.angle_beta   90.00
_cell.angle_gamma   90.00
#
_symmetry.space_group_name_H-M   'P 1'
#
loop_
_entity.id
_entity.type
_entity.pdbx_description
1 polymer ?
#
loop_
_entity_poly.entity_id
_entity_poly.type
_entity_poly.pdbx_seq_one_letter_code
_entity_poly.pdbx_strand_id
1 'polypeptide(L)'
;MVGQLRAAGILKATSDSSPEVIRELYIASTEKLACPDCVAAGISARAATPEDDEAWGQARACEVCRAPIPRERLELLPDARLCAGCQAQDERGEANATEREFCPRCGAVMKLAATRGQGITRYAMRCPACRR
;
A
#
# COMPACT_ATOMS: atom_id res chain seq x y z
N MET A 1 -10.86 8.27 6.59
CA MET A 1 -11.17 9.12 5.42
C MET A 1 -12.64 9.08 5.00
N VAL A 2 -13.11 8.11 4.19
CA VAL A 2 -14.49 8.09 3.64
C VAL A 2 -15.58 8.10 4.73
N GLY A 3 -15.41 7.31 5.79
CA GLY A 3 -16.36 7.28 6.91
C GLY A 3 -16.52 8.64 7.60
N GLN A 4 -15.43 9.40 7.77
CA GLN A 4 -15.46 10.73 8.37
C GLN A 4 -16.14 11.75 7.44
N LEU A 5 -15.86 11.70 6.13
CA LEU A 5 -16.54 12.56 5.15
C LEU A 5 -18.05 12.32 5.10
N ARG A 6 -18.48 11.05 5.26
CA ARG A 6 -19.91 10.71 5.34
C ARG A 6 -20.53 11.17 6.66
N ALA A 7 -19.84 10.96 7.78
CA ALA A 7 -20.31 11.41 9.09
C ALA A 7 -20.47 12.93 9.16
N ALA A 8 -19.58 13.68 8.49
CA ALA A 8 -19.65 15.14 8.37
C ALA A 8 -20.67 15.62 7.31
N GLY A 9 -21.37 14.72 6.60
CA GLY A 9 -22.34 15.07 5.55
C GLY A 9 -21.73 15.62 4.26
N ILE A 10 -20.41 15.56 4.10
CA ILE A 10 -19.65 16.13 2.97
C ILE A 10 -19.69 15.18 1.76
N LEU A 11 -19.76 13.87 2.00
CA LEU A 11 -19.83 12.85 0.96
C LEU A 11 -21.11 12.01 1.11
N LYS A 12 -21.87 11.85 0.03
CA LYS A 12 -23.08 11.00 0.02
C LYS A 12 -22.71 9.52 0.05
N ALA A 13 -23.59 8.69 0.61
CA ALA A 13 -23.38 7.24 0.70
C ALA A 13 -23.24 6.55 -0.67
N THR A 14 -23.87 7.11 -1.71
CA THR A 14 -23.90 6.58 -3.09
C THR A 14 -22.96 7.28 -4.06
N SER A 15 -22.01 8.10 -3.58
CA SER A 15 -21.07 8.77 -4.50
C SER A 15 -20.10 7.77 -5.11
N ASP A 16 -20.10 7.65 -6.44
CA ASP A 16 -19.08 6.92 -7.22
C ASP A 16 -17.91 7.85 -7.57
N SER A 17 -17.42 8.59 -6.59
CA SER A 17 -16.33 9.54 -6.77
C SER A 17 -14.99 8.80 -6.82
N SER A 18 -14.10 9.25 -7.70
CA SER A 18 -12.78 8.63 -7.81
C SER A 18 -11.98 8.78 -6.51
N PRO A 19 -11.02 7.88 -6.23
CA PRO A 19 -10.17 7.95 -5.05
C PRO A 19 -9.43 9.29 -4.89
N GLU A 20 -9.04 9.88 -6.02
CA GLU A 20 -8.34 11.16 -6.09
C GLU A 20 -9.26 12.30 -5.64
N VAL A 21 -10.50 12.33 -6.14
CA VAL A 21 -11.49 13.34 -5.73
C VAL A 21 -11.80 13.23 -4.23
N ILE A 22 -11.95 12.00 -3.73
CA ILE A 22 -12.18 11.76 -2.30
C ILE A 22 -11.01 12.28 -1.46
N ARG A 23 -9.77 12.07 -1.93
CA ARG A 23 -8.55 12.54 -1.25
C ARG A 23 -8.51 14.07 -1.19
N GLU A 24 -8.72 14.74 -2.31
CA GLU A 24 -8.71 16.21 -2.36
C GLU A 24 -9.82 16.81 -1.49
N LEU A 25 -11.02 16.24 -1.57
CA LEU A 25 -12.15 16.64 -0.73
C LEU A 25 -11.84 16.45 0.76
N TYR A 26 -11.19 15.35 1.12
CA TYR A 26 -10.76 15.09 2.49
C TYR A 26 -9.78 16.17 2.96
N ILE A 27 -8.71 16.42 2.21
CA ILE A 27 -7.69 17.43 2.55
C ILE A 27 -8.35 18.80 2.73
N ALA A 28 -9.19 19.23 1.79
CA ALA A 28 -9.89 20.52 1.85
C ALA A 28 -10.89 20.63 3.01
N SER A 29 -11.34 19.50 3.58
CA SER A 29 -12.33 19.46 4.66
C SER A 29 -11.71 19.23 6.03
N THR A 30 -10.39 19.03 6.12
CA THR A 30 -9.68 18.64 7.35
C THR A 30 -9.94 19.58 8.53
N GLU A 31 -10.03 20.89 8.30
CA GLU A 31 -10.36 21.88 9.35
C GLU A 31 -11.74 21.65 10.00
N LYS A 32 -12.68 21.09 9.25
CA LYS A 32 -14.06 20.82 9.71
C LYS A 32 -14.22 19.43 10.30
N LEU A 33 -13.20 18.58 10.20
CA LEU A 33 -13.24 17.22 10.69
C LEU A 33 -12.72 17.15 12.12
N ALA A 34 -13.42 16.38 12.95
CA ALA A 34 -13.00 16.05 14.30
C ALA A 34 -12.23 14.73 14.33
N CYS A 35 -11.22 14.66 15.20
CA CYS A 35 -10.54 13.41 15.49
C CYS A 35 -11.54 12.41 16.11
N PRO A 36 -11.64 11.16 15.60
CA PRO A 36 -12.58 10.18 16.14
C PRO A 36 -12.22 9.75 17.57
N ASP A 37 -10.96 9.87 17.99
CA ASP A 37 -10.50 9.38 19.29
C ASP A 37 -10.56 10.46 20.38
N CYS A 38 -10.20 11.72 20.05
CA CYS A 38 -10.14 12.81 21.03
C CYS A 38 -11.16 13.93 20.80
N VAL A 39 -11.97 13.86 19.73
CA VAL A 39 -13.04 14.83 19.38
C VAL A 39 -12.54 16.25 19.06
N ALA A 40 -11.24 16.52 19.15
CA ALA A 40 -10.65 17.80 18.75
C ALA A 40 -10.88 18.06 17.25
N ALA A 41 -11.35 19.26 16.92
CA ALA A 41 -11.50 19.73 15.54
C ALA A 41 -10.18 20.28 14.99
N GLY A 42 -10.03 20.27 13.67
CA GLY A 42 -8.83 20.80 13.01
C GLY A 42 -7.74 19.74 12.84
N ILE A 43 -8.08 18.61 12.24
CA ILE A 43 -7.06 17.67 11.77
C ILE A 43 -6.31 18.27 10.58
N SER A 44 -5.12 17.75 10.29
CA SER A 44 -4.37 18.09 9.07
C SER A 44 -4.02 16.81 8.32
N ALA A 45 -4.12 16.82 7.00
CA ALA A 45 -3.75 15.68 6.16
C ALA A 45 -2.79 16.14 5.07
N ARG A 46 -1.67 15.42 4.92
CA ARG A 46 -0.71 15.59 3.83
C ARG A 46 -0.31 14.23 3.27
N ALA A 47 0.33 14.23 2.09
CA ALA A 47 0.99 13.02 1.61
C ALA A 47 2.09 12.60 2.60
N ALA A 48 2.16 11.30 2.90
CA ALA A 48 3.25 10.73 3.66
C ALA A 48 4.54 10.79 2.83
N THR A 49 5.65 11.14 3.49
CA THR A 49 7.00 10.98 2.96
C THR A 49 7.61 9.68 3.46
N PRO A 50 8.69 9.18 2.85
CA PRO A 50 9.41 8.02 3.37
C PRO A 50 9.94 8.19 4.81
N GLU A 51 10.09 9.42 5.29
CA GLU A 51 10.46 9.73 6.67
C GLU A 51 9.28 9.52 7.64
N ASP A 52 8.05 9.76 7.18
CA ASP A 52 6.84 9.51 7.96
C ASP A 52 6.61 8.03 8.21
N ASP A 53 6.97 7.17 7.26
CA ASP A 53 6.88 5.71 7.41
C ASP A 53 7.70 5.25 8.63
N GLU A 54 8.91 5.78 8.79
CA GLU A 54 9.81 5.47 9.91
C GLU A 54 9.27 6.04 11.23
N ALA A 55 8.77 7.29 11.21
CA ALA A 55 8.11 7.90 12.37
C ALA A 55 6.84 7.14 12.81
N TRP A 56 6.17 6.45 11.88
CA TRP A 56 4.99 5.63 12.14
C TRP A 56 5.33 4.15 12.42
N GLY A 57 6.62 3.82 12.55
CA GLY A 57 7.11 2.47 12.83
C GLY A 57 6.85 1.47 11.69
N GLN A 58 6.58 1.95 10.48
CA GLN A 58 6.39 1.11 9.31
C GLN A 58 7.74 0.86 8.63
N ALA A 59 8.05 -0.42 8.40
CA ALA A 59 9.24 -0.79 7.65
C ALA A 59 9.10 -0.31 6.20
N ARG A 60 10.04 0.52 5.73
CA ARG A 60 10.06 1.04 4.35
C ARG A 60 9.90 -0.13 3.36
N ALA A 61 8.95 -0.04 2.45
CA ALA A 61 8.69 -1.11 1.48
C ALA A 61 9.59 -0.98 0.25
N CYS A 62 10.05 -2.12 -0.27
CA CYS A 62 10.79 -2.18 -1.54
C CYS A 62 9.93 -1.67 -2.70
N GLU A 63 10.48 -0.77 -3.52
CA GLU A 63 9.76 -0.21 -4.68
C GLU A 63 9.34 -1.28 -5.70
N VAL A 64 10.12 -2.36 -5.82
CA VAL A 64 9.87 -3.44 -6.80
C VAL A 64 8.94 -4.52 -6.27
N CYS A 65 9.21 -5.08 -5.08
CA CYS A 65 8.46 -6.24 -4.59
C CYS A 65 7.47 -5.92 -3.47
N ARG A 66 7.43 -4.66 -3.01
CA ARG A 66 6.62 -4.19 -1.87
C ARG A 66 6.86 -4.92 -0.55
N ALA A 67 7.86 -5.81 -0.48
CA ALA A 67 8.26 -6.44 0.77
C ALA A 67 8.97 -5.40 1.67
N PRO A 68 8.83 -5.51 3.00
CA PRO A 68 9.54 -4.63 3.92
C PRO A 68 11.06 -4.77 3.74
N ILE A 69 11.76 -3.64 3.70
CA ILE A 69 13.22 -3.59 3.70
C ILE A 69 13.69 -3.88 5.13
N PRO A 70 14.61 -4.85 5.34
CA PRO A 70 15.12 -5.16 6.67
C PRO A 70 15.71 -3.93 7.36
N ARG A 71 15.47 -3.80 8.66
CA ARG A 71 15.93 -2.64 9.45
C ARG A 71 17.44 -2.53 9.43
N GLU A 72 18.17 -3.65 9.52
CA GLU A 72 19.63 -3.67 9.50
C GLU A 72 20.18 -3.06 8.20
N ARG A 73 19.45 -3.21 7.09
CA ARG A 73 19.80 -2.62 5.80
C ARG A 73 19.55 -1.12 5.77
N LEU A 74 18.44 -0.65 6.36
CA LEU A 74 18.14 0.78 6.46
C LEU A 74 19.08 1.50 7.43
N GLU A 75 19.55 0.83 8.49
CA GLU A 75 20.56 1.38 9.40
C GLU A 75 21.92 1.58 8.71
N LEU A 76 22.29 0.68 7.80
CA LEU A 76 23.53 0.79 7.01
C LEU A 76 23.39 1.70 5.79
N LEU A 77 22.24 1.65 5.10
CA LEU A 77 21.90 2.45 3.93
C LEU A 77 20.52 3.10 4.13
N PRO A 78 20.47 4.28 4.78
CA PRO A 78 19.22 4.97 5.07
C PRO A 78 18.40 5.33 3.84
N ASP A 79 19.05 5.50 2.69
CA ASP A 79 18.39 5.86 1.42
C ASP A 79 18.03 4.65 0.55
N ALA A 80 18.14 3.42 1.07
CA ALA A 80 17.84 2.22 0.30
C ALA A 80 16.36 2.18 -0.14
N ARG A 81 16.15 2.06 -1.45
CA ARG A 81 14.83 1.94 -2.10
C ARG A 81 14.43 0.49 -2.43
N LEU A 82 15.43 -0.39 -2.56
CA LEU A 82 15.26 -1.80 -2.90
C LEU A 82 15.68 -2.71 -1.75
N CYS A 83 14.93 -3.81 -1.59
CA CYS A 83 15.39 -4.90 -0.73
C CYS A 83 16.63 -5.57 -1.33
N ALA A 84 17.43 -6.26 -0.51
CA ALA A 84 18.67 -6.88 -0.95
C ALA A 84 18.49 -7.84 -2.15
N GLY A 85 17.39 -8.58 -2.20
CA GLY A 85 17.09 -9.48 -3.32
C GLY A 85 16.82 -8.74 -4.64
N CYS A 86 16.05 -7.65 -4.61
CA CYS A 86 15.78 -6.84 -5.79
C CYS A 86 17.00 -6.03 -6.22
N GLN A 87 17.76 -5.47 -5.26
CA GLN A 87 19.02 -4.78 -5.54
C GLN A 87 20.01 -5.71 -6.28
N ALA A 88 20.19 -6.94 -5.79
CA ALA A 88 21.11 -7.89 -6.42
C ALA A 88 20.65 -8.32 -7.83
N GLN A 89 19.34 -8.39 -8.08
CA GLN A 89 18.80 -8.65 -9.43
C GLN A 89 19.10 -7.47 -10.37
N ASP A 90 18.97 -6.25 -9.87
CA ASP A 90 19.20 -5.02 -10.63
C ASP A 90 20.67 -4.90 -11.06
N GLU A 91 21.58 -5.17 -10.13
CA GLU A 91 23.03 -5.19 -10.36
C GLU A 91 23.47 -6.27 -11.36
N ARG A 92 22.70 -7.35 -11.50
CA ARG A 92 22.93 -8.39 -12.52
C ARG A 92 22.35 -8.05 -13.89
N GLY A 93 21.62 -6.95 -14.02
CA GLY A 93 20.89 -6.59 -15.24
C GLY A 93 19.67 -7.48 -15.52
N GLU A 94 19.18 -8.21 -14.51
CA GLU A 94 17.92 -8.95 -14.61
C GLU A 94 16.77 -7.93 -14.50
N ALA A 95 16.02 -7.72 -15.58
CA ALA A 95 14.95 -6.73 -15.64
C ALA A 95 13.93 -6.96 -14.50
N ASN A 96 13.95 -6.08 -13.50
CA ASN A 96 13.17 -6.23 -12.28
C ASN A 96 11.73 -5.73 -12.35
N ALA A 97 11.32 -5.10 -13.45
CA ALA A 97 10.23 -4.12 -13.37
C ALA A 97 8.89 -4.54 -14.00
N THR A 98 8.83 -5.44 -14.97
CA THR A 98 7.69 -5.38 -15.92
C THR A 98 6.67 -6.52 -15.86
N GLU A 99 6.92 -7.63 -15.17
CA GLU A 99 6.04 -8.83 -15.25
C GLU A 99 5.51 -9.34 -13.90
N ARG A 100 5.58 -8.53 -12.84
CA ARG A 100 5.04 -8.94 -11.53
C ARG A 100 3.58 -8.53 -11.40
N GLU A 101 2.69 -9.50 -11.34
CA GLU A 101 1.28 -9.27 -11.04
C GLU A 101 1.09 -9.01 -9.53
N PHE A 102 0.46 -7.88 -9.20
CA PHE A 102 0.11 -7.52 -7.83
C PHE A 102 -1.37 -7.75 -7.55
N CYS A 103 -1.68 -8.22 -6.34
CA CYS A 103 -3.06 -8.39 -5.93
C CYS A 103 -3.77 -7.03 -5.81
N PRO A 104 -4.90 -6.80 -6.51
CA PRO A 104 -5.60 -5.51 -6.47
C PRO A 104 -6.20 -5.17 -5.10
N ARG A 105 -6.28 -6.16 -4.19
CA ARG A 105 -6.90 -5.99 -2.87
C ARG A 105 -5.91 -5.61 -1.77
N CYS A 106 -4.69 -6.14 -1.80
CA CYS A 106 -3.71 -5.95 -0.73
C CYS A 106 -2.32 -5.55 -1.22
N GLY A 107 -2.08 -5.47 -2.53
CA GLY A 107 -0.79 -5.09 -3.10
C GLY A 107 0.31 -6.15 -2.98
N ALA A 108 0.03 -7.34 -2.44
CA ALA A 108 1.00 -8.43 -2.38
C ALA A 108 1.29 -8.99 -3.78
N VAL A 109 2.54 -9.37 -4.05
CA VAL A 109 2.94 -10.06 -5.29
C VAL A 109 2.22 -11.41 -5.39
N MET A 110 1.51 -11.62 -6.51
CA MET A 110 0.82 -12.88 -6.79
C MET A 110 1.82 -13.97 -7.12
N LYS A 111 1.50 -15.20 -6.72
CA LYS A 111 2.35 -16.38 -6.96
C LYS A 111 1.58 -17.41 -7.77
N LEU A 112 2.24 -18.07 -8.71
CA LEU A 112 1.67 -19.19 -9.44
C LEU A 112 1.39 -20.34 -8.44
N ALA A 113 0.13 -20.75 -8.33
CA ALA A 113 -0.28 -21.84 -7.46
C ALA A 113 -1.02 -22.92 -8.26
N ALA A 114 -0.69 -24.18 -7.99
CA ALA A 114 -1.41 -25.32 -8.55
C ALA A 114 -2.67 -25.58 -7.73
N THR A 115 -3.84 -25.58 -8.39
CA THR A 115 -5.11 -26.01 -7.80
C THR A 115 -5.35 -27.47 -8.18
N ARG A 116 -5.47 -28.33 -7.17
CA ARG A 116 -5.78 -29.76 -7.35
C ARG A 116 -7.29 -29.95 -7.23
N GLY A 117 -7.96 -30.28 -8.33
CA GLY A 117 -9.38 -30.64 -8.34
C GLY A 117 -9.65 -31.68 -9.42
N GLN A 118 -10.49 -32.69 -9.09
CA GLN A 118 -11.10 -33.69 -9.99
C GLN A 118 -10.24 -34.06 -11.22
N GLY A 119 -9.00 -34.52 -10.98
CA GLY A 119 -8.15 -35.15 -11.99
C GLY A 119 -7.28 -34.25 -12.88
N ILE A 120 -7.41 -32.91 -12.86
CA ILE A 120 -6.55 -32.01 -13.67
C ILE A 120 -5.93 -30.91 -12.81
N THR A 121 -4.61 -30.76 -12.90
CA THR A 121 -3.87 -29.67 -12.27
C THR A 121 -4.06 -28.39 -13.08
N ARG A 122 -4.62 -27.35 -12.46
CA ARG A 122 -4.70 -26.00 -13.05
C ARG A 122 -3.72 -25.07 -12.35
N TYR A 123 -2.94 -24.32 -13.12
CA TYR A 123 -2.08 -23.26 -12.59
C TYR A 123 -2.82 -21.93 -12.70
N ALA A 124 -2.88 -21.20 -11.59
CA ALA A 124 -3.47 -19.86 -11.54
C ALA A 124 -2.64 -18.96 -10.64
N MET A 125 -2.60 -17.66 -10.95
CA MET A 125 -1.98 -16.66 -10.08
C MET A 125 -2.85 -16.47 -8.84
N ARG A 126 -2.25 -16.63 -7.66
CA ARG A 126 -2.96 -16.58 -6.37
C ARG A 126 -2.27 -15.65 -5.41
N CYS A 127 -3.06 -14.87 -4.67
CA CYS A 127 -2.50 -13.99 -3.64
C CYS A 127 -2.19 -14.80 -2.36
N PRO A 128 -0.93 -14.81 -1.88
CA PRO A 128 -0.57 -15.56 -0.67
C PRO A 128 -1.19 -14.96 0.60
N ALA A 129 -1.43 -13.64 0.63
CA ALA A 129 -2.02 -12.95 1.77
C ALA A 129 -3.55 -13.11 1.84
N CYS A 130 -4.25 -12.94 0.71
CA CYS A 130 -5.71 -13.04 0.67
C CYS A 130 -6.24 -14.48 0.49
N ARG A 131 -5.37 -15.44 0.14
CA ARG A 131 -5.69 -16.86 -0.17
C ARG A 131 -6.87 -17.04 -1.14
N ARG A 132 -7.10 -16.06 -2.01
CA ARG A 132 -8.05 -16.17 -3.12
C ARG A 132 -7.26 -16.34 -4.40
#